data_AF-A0A1I2JJX7-F1
#
_entry.id   AF-A0A1I2JJX7-F1
#
_cell.length_a   1.000
_cell.length_b   1.000
_cell.length_c   1.000
_cell.angle_alpha   90.00
_cell.angle_beta   90.00
_cell.angle_gamma   90.00
#
_symmetry.space_group_name_H-M   'P 1'
#
loop_
_entity.id
_entity.type
_entity.pdbx_description
1 polymer ?
#
loop_
_entity_poly.entity_id
_entity_poly.type
_entity_poly.pdbx_seq_one_letter_code
_entity_poly.pdbx_strand_id
1 'polypeptide(L)'
;MTLPLKIVFSLFLLTIVGVTTWAGLQVPLWETPREVVLHPWFIATLTDTYLAFLTFWIWVAYKETSGLARLVWLLLILLTGNMAMAAYVLIQLWRLPPGAGVDQLLLRR
;
A
#
# COMPACT_ATOMS: atom_id res chain seq x y z
N MET A 1 18.62 -5.78 11.28
CA MET A 1 17.20 -6.19 11.33
C MET A 1 16.34 -5.59 10.22
N THR A 2 16.69 -4.44 9.64
CA THR A 2 15.88 -3.78 8.59
C THR A 2 16.08 -4.37 7.18
N LEU A 3 17.20 -5.06 6.91
CA LEU A 3 17.48 -5.64 5.58
C LEU A 3 16.43 -6.67 5.12
N PRO A 4 16.04 -7.68 5.94
CA PRO A 4 14.97 -8.61 5.55
C PRO A 4 13.66 -7.90 5.21
N LEU A 5 13.28 -6.88 5.99
CA LEU A 5 12.07 -6.09 5.72
C LEU A 5 12.17 -5.34 4.39
N LYS A 6 13.32 -4.72 4.10
CA LYS A 6 13.54 -4.06 2.80
C LYS A 6 13.37 -5.04 1.65
N ILE A 7 13.89 -6.26 1.77
CA ILE A 7 13.75 -7.30 0.75
C ILE A 7 12.28 -7.68 0.57
N VAL A 8 11.57 -7.99 1.67
CA VAL A 8 10.16 -8.39 1.65
C VAL A 8 9.28 -7.31 1.01
N PHE A 9 9.39 -6.06 1.46
CA PHE A 9 8.57 -4.97 0.90
C PHE A 9 8.97 -4.60 -0.53
N SER A 10 10.23 -4.79 -0.92
CA SER A 10 10.64 -4.65 -2.33
C SER A 10 10.00 -5.73 -3.19
N LEU A 11 9.97 -6.98 -2.73
CA LEU A 11 9.30 -8.08 -3.43
C LEU A 11 7.79 -7.82 -3.53
N PHE A 12 7.14 -7.34 -2.47
CA PHE A 12 5.73 -6.96 -2.51
C PHE A 12 5.48 -5.89 -3.56
N LEU A 13 6.30 -4.82 -3.56
CA LEU A 13 6.17 -3.73 -4.53
C LEU A 13 6.37 -4.21 -5.97
N LEU A 14 7.44 -4.96 -6.23
CA LEU A 14 7.73 -5.52 -7.57
C LEU A 14 6.61 -6.46 -8.04
N THR A 15 6.08 -7.28 -7.13
CA THR A 15 4.99 -8.22 -7.45
C THR A 15 3.73 -7.47 -7.84
N ILE A 16 3.28 -6.51 -7.03
CA ILE A 16 2.03 -5.79 -7.32
C ILE A 16 2.17 -4.91 -8.57
N VAL A 17 3.32 -4.26 -8.77
CA VAL A 17 3.59 -3.49 -10.01
C VAL A 17 3.57 -4.42 -11.22
N GLY A 18 4.24 -5.57 -11.14
CA GLY A 18 4.27 -6.56 -12.22
C GLY A 18 2.89 -7.10 -12.56
N VAL A 19 2.12 -7.53 -11.57
CA VAL A 19 0.77 -8.10 -11.76
C VAL A 19 -0.20 -7.03 -12.27
N THR A 20 -0.20 -5.81 -11.73
CA THR A 20 -1.09 -4.75 -12.21
C THR A 20 -0.73 -4.31 -13.62
N THR A 21 0.57 -4.22 -13.96
CA THR A 21 1.00 -3.91 -15.33
C THR A 21 0.58 -5.01 -16.29
N TRP A 22 0.82 -6.27 -15.93
CA TRP A 22 0.40 -7.42 -16.73
C TRP A 22 -1.12 -7.42 -16.95
N ALA A 23 -1.92 -7.24 -15.90
CA ALA A 23 -3.38 -7.19 -16.00
C ALA A 23 -3.86 -6.02 -16.88
N GLY A 24 -3.30 -4.83 -16.70
CA GLY A 24 -3.66 -3.64 -17.48
C GLY A 24 -3.29 -3.73 -18.96
N LEU A 25 -2.30 -4.56 -19.33
CA LEU A 25 -1.98 -4.87 -20.72
C LEU A 25 -2.95 -5.87 -21.36
N GLN A 26 -3.66 -6.67 -20.56
CA GLN A 26 -4.64 -7.64 -21.05
C GLN A 26 -6.03 -7.02 -21.18
N VAL A 27 -6.48 -6.31 -20.14
CA VAL A 27 -7.80 -5.68 -20.08
C VAL A 27 -7.73 -4.39 -19.27
N PRO A 28 -8.22 -3.26 -19.80
CA PRO A 28 -8.34 -2.04 -19.02
C PRO A 28 -9.31 -2.22 -17.84
N LEU A 29 -9.01 -1.61 -16.70
CA LEU A 29 -9.86 -1.72 -15.50
C LEU A 29 -11.31 -1.30 -15.74
N TRP A 30 -11.54 -0.29 -16.57
CA TRP A 30 -12.88 0.21 -16.91
C TRP A 30 -13.68 -0.70 -17.85
N GLU A 31 -13.05 -1.71 -18.44
CA GLU A 31 -13.72 -2.72 -19.27
C GLU A 31 -14.08 -3.99 -18.49
N THR A 32 -13.93 -3.98 -17.15
CA THR A 32 -14.29 -5.11 -16.31
C THR A 32 -15.77 -5.48 -16.49
N PRO A 33 -16.11 -6.74 -16.83
CA PRO A 33 -17.49 -7.15 -17.08
C PRO A 33 -18.40 -6.88 -15.88
N ARG A 34 -19.63 -6.44 -16.16
CA ARG A 34 -20.62 -6.09 -15.13
C ARG A 34 -20.91 -7.26 -14.18
N GLU A 35 -20.87 -8.49 -14.68
CA GLU A 35 -21.07 -9.71 -13.90
C GLU A 35 -20.02 -9.89 -12.80
N VAL A 36 -18.77 -9.50 -13.07
CA VAL A 36 -17.67 -9.55 -12.10
C VAL A 36 -17.86 -8.48 -11.04
N VAL A 37 -18.17 -7.25 -11.45
CA VAL A 37 -18.36 -6.10 -10.54
C VAL A 37 -19.52 -6.34 -9.56
N LEU A 38 -20.58 -7.02 -10.01
CA LEU A 38 -21.75 -7.34 -9.18
C LEU A 38 -21.63 -8.67 -8.43
N HIS A 39 -20.56 -9.44 -8.66
CA HIS A 39 -20.39 -10.72 -7.99
C HIS A 39 -20.22 -10.50 -6.47
N PRO A 40 -21.00 -11.19 -5.60
CA PRO A 40 -20.99 -10.91 -4.16
C PRO A 40 -19.60 -11.01 -3.51
N TRP A 41 -18.79 -11.99 -3.91
CA TRP A 41 -17.42 -12.12 -3.42
C TRP A 41 -16.50 -11.01 -3.91
N PHE A 42 -16.72 -10.46 -5.11
CA PHE A 42 -15.93 -9.35 -5.62
C PHE A 42 -16.22 -8.08 -4.81
N ILE A 43 -17.49 -7.82 -4.48
CA ILE A 43 -17.87 -6.71 -3.61
C ILE A 43 -17.28 -6.89 -2.21
N ALA A 44 -17.36 -8.10 -1.65
CA ALA A 44 -16.82 -8.40 -0.32
C ALA A 44 -15.30 -8.19 -0.25
N THR A 45 -14.53 -8.72 -1.20
CA THR A 45 -13.07 -8.57 -1.21
C THR A 45 -12.64 -7.14 -1.50
N LEU A 46 -13.35 -6.42 -2.37
CA LEU A 46 -13.09 -5.00 -2.62
C LEU A 46 -13.34 -4.18 -1.36
N THR A 47 -14.45 -4.43 -0.67
CA THR A 47 -14.78 -3.77 0.60
C THR A 47 -13.71 -4.04 1.65
N ASP A 48 -13.33 -5.31 1.85
CA ASP A 48 -12.26 -5.70 2.77
C ASP A 48 -10.94 -4.99 2.46
N THR A 49 -10.58 -4.93 1.17
CA THR A 49 -9.37 -4.25 0.68
C THR A 49 -9.37 -2.76 1.04
N TYR A 50 -10.47 -2.03 0.78
CA TYR A 50 -10.55 -0.60 1.10
C TYR A 50 -10.58 -0.32 2.61
N LEU A 51 -11.18 -1.20 3.41
CA LEU A 51 -11.11 -1.11 4.87
C LEU A 51 -9.68 -1.32 5.38
N ALA A 52 -8.94 -2.27 4.80
CA ALA A 52 -7.53 -2.48 5.10
C ALA A 52 -6.67 -1.25 4.70
N PHE A 53 -6.94 -0.64 3.55
CA PHE A 53 -6.27 0.58 3.09
C PHE A 53 -6.48 1.74 4.06
N LEU A 54 -7.72 1.98 4.49
CA LEU A 54 -8.03 3.02 5.46
C LEU A 54 -7.39 2.74 6.82
N THR A 55 -7.41 1.48 7.27
CA THR A 55 -6.76 1.06 8.52
C THR A 55 -5.26 1.34 8.50
N PHE A 56 -4.58 0.98 7.40
CA PHE A 56 -3.17 1.29 7.22
C PHE A 56 -2.93 2.80 7.11
N TRP A 57 -3.80 3.53 6.40
CA TRP A 57 -3.68 4.97 6.30
C TRP A 57 -3.81 5.67 7.65
N ILE A 58 -4.64 5.19 8.58
CA ILE A 58 -4.69 5.74 9.94
C ILE A 58 -3.31 5.67 10.62
N TRP A 59 -2.58 4.57 10.44
CA TRP A 59 -1.20 4.44 10.91
C TRP A 59 -0.25 5.43 10.20
N VAL A 60 -0.38 5.61 8.89
CA VAL A 60 0.38 6.63 8.15
C VAL A 60 0.05 8.05 8.65
N ALA A 61 -1.23 8.33 8.91
CA ALA A 61 -1.68 9.62 9.42
C ALA A 61 -1.16 9.91 10.83
N TYR A 62 -1.03 8.87 11.66
CA TYR A 62 -0.34 8.97 12.95
C TYR A 62 1.15 9.31 12.77
N LYS A 63 1.85 8.64 11.84
CA LYS A 63 3.29 8.83 11.56
C LYS A 63 3.60 10.19 10.94
N GLU A 64 2.81 10.68 10.00
CA GLU A 64 3.05 11.95 9.32
C GLU A 64 2.60 13.15 10.16
N THR A 65 3.44 14.19 10.23
CA THR A 65 3.13 15.43 10.96
C THR A 65 2.39 16.45 10.09
N SER A 66 2.68 16.47 8.79
CA SER A 66 2.10 17.40 7.83
C SER A 66 0.73 16.94 7.35
N GLY A 67 -0.29 17.81 7.49
CA GLY A 67 -1.63 17.54 6.96
C GLY A 67 -1.65 17.28 5.45
N LEU A 68 -0.78 17.97 4.70
CA LEU A 68 -0.62 17.74 3.26
C LEU A 68 -0.04 16.35 2.97
N ALA A 69 0.98 15.91 3.72
CA ALA A 69 1.55 14.58 3.55
C ALA A 69 0.51 13.48 3.82
N ARG A 70 -0.32 13.65 4.86
CA ARG A 70 -1.42 12.73 5.17
C ARG A 70 -2.42 12.63 4.01
N LEU A 71 -2.81 13.77 3.44
CA LEU A 71 -3.74 13.82 2.32
C LEU A 71 -3.16 13.19 1.06
N VAL A 72 -1.90 13.49 0.74
CA VAL A 72 -1.20 12.88 -0.40
C VAL A 72 -1.13 11.36 -0.25
N TRP A 73 -0.75 10.86 0.93
CA TRP A 73 -0.72 9.41 1.17
C TRP A 73 -2.10 8.77 1.15
N LEU A 74 -3.14 9.47 1.61
CA LEU A 74 -4.53 8.98 1.49
C LEU A 74 -4.88 8.73 0.03
N LEU A 75 -4.67 9.74 -0.82
CA LEU A 75 -4.98 9.65 -2.25
C LEU A 75 -4.16 8.56 -2.93
N LEU A 76 -2.86 8.48 -2.64
CA LEU A 76 -2.00 7.44 -3.20
C LEU A 76 -2.46 6.03 -2.79
N ILE A 77 -2.82 5.82 -1.53
CA ILE A 77 -3.30 4.52 -1.03
C ILE A 77 -4.65 4.16 -1.63
N LEU A 78 -5.61 5.09 -1.70
CA LEU A 78 -6.92 4.81 -2.29
C LEU A 78 -6.85 4.54 -3.80
N LEU A 79 -5.91 5.15 -4.51
CA LEU A 79 -5.77 5.01 -5.96
C LEU A 79 -4.90 3.82 -6.38
N THR A 80 -3.84 3.52 -5.62
CA THR A 80 -2.82 2.51 -6.00
C THR A 80 -2.69 1.36 -5.02
N GLY A 81 -3.40 1.41 -3.89
CA GLY A 81 -3.48 0.35 -2.90
C GLY A 81 -2.13 -0.06 -2.35
N ASN A 82 -1.85 -1.36 -2.44
CA ASN A 82 -0.64 -1.97 -1.88
C ASN A 82 0.67 -1.45 -2.50
N MET A 83 0.64 -0.82 -3.69
CA MET A 83 1.81 -0.14 -4.24
C MET A 83 2.27 1.00 -3.33
N ALA A 84 1.37 1.93 -3.01
CA ALA A 84 1.66 3.05 -2.12
C ALA A 84 2.02 2.58 -0.71
N MET A 85 1.35 1.55 -0.19
CA MET A 85 1.63 1.01 1.13
C MET A 85 3.05 0.42 1.21
N ALA A 86 3.45 -0.41 0.23
CA ALA A 86 4.79 -0.99 0.18
C ALA A 86 5.86 0.10 -0.03
N ALA A 87 5.60 1.07 -0.91
CA ALA A 87 6.49 2.21 -1.12
C ALA A 87 6.66 3.05 0.16
N TYR A 88 5.58 3.32 0.89
CA TYR A 88 5.63 4.05 2.17
C TYR A 88 6.55 3.35 3.18
N VAL A 89 6.35 2.04 3.38
CA VAL A 89 7.16 1.26 4.33
C VAL A 89 8.63 1.23 3.89
N LEU A 90 8.91 1.06 2.59
CA LEU A 90 10.28 1.12 2.07
C LEU A 90 10.92 2.49 2.35
N ILE A 91 10.22 3.59 2.06
CA ILE A 91 10.71 4.95 2.34
C ILE A 91 11.06 5.09 3.83
N GLN A 92 10.20 4.64 4.74
CA GLN A 92 10.47 4.67 6.17
C GLN A 92 11.70 3.80 6.53
N LEU A 93 11.80 2.58 6.00
CA LEU A 93 12.93 1.68 6.23
C LEU A 93 14.27 2.23 5.72
N TRP A 94 14.27 3.00 4.63
CA TRP A 94 15.48 3.63 4.09
C TRP A 94 15.91 4.87 4.88
N ARG A 95 14.97 5.53 5.57
CA ARG A 95 15.26 6.67 6.46
C ARG A 95 15.82 6.26 7.82
N LEU A 96 15.67 4.99 8.21
CA LEU A 96 16.15 4.49 9.50
C LEU A 96 17.69 4.37 9.56
N PRO A 97 18.32 4.69 10.69
CA PRO A 97 19.76 4.52 10.87
C PRO A 97 20.17 3.04 10.89
N PRO A 98 21.45 2.73 10.59
CA PRO A 98 21.99 1.38 10.76
C PRO A 98 21.77 0.90 12.21
N GLY A 99 21.25 -0.32 12.35
CA GLY A 99 20.96 -0.89 13.68
C GLY A 99 19.63 -0.45 14.31
N ALA A 100 18.79 0.32 13.60
CA ALA A 100 17.46 0.67 14.09
C ALA A 100 16.59 -0.56 14.41
N GLY A 101 15.88 -0.48 15.52
CA GLY A 101 14.87 -1.45 15.94
C GLY A 101 13.55 -1.30 15.17
N VAL A 102 12.68 -2.31 15.29
CA VAL A 102 11.36 -2.32 14.64
C VAL A 102 10.43 -1.26 15.24
N ASP A 103 10.60 -0.92 16.51
CA ASP A 103 9.87 0.16 17.19
C ASP A 103 10.03 1.50 16.47
N GLN A 104 11.21 1.77 15.91
CA GLN A 104 11.50 3.00 15.18
C GLN A 104 10.76 3.08 13.85
N LEU A 105 10.46 1.92 13.24
CA LEU A 105 9.61 1.85 12.06
C LEU A 105 8.15 2.13 12.45
N LEU A 106 7.65 1.48 13.50
CA LEU A 106 6.23 1.46 13.85
C LEU A 106 5.75 2.72 14.56
N LEU A 107 6.55 3.27 15.47
CA LEU A 107 6.16 4.39 16.32
C LEU A 107 6.56 5.72 15.69
N ARG A 108 5.78 6.76 15.99
CA ARG A 108 6.20 8.14 15.74
C ARG A 108 7.12 8.55 16.88
N ARG A 109 8.31 9.06 16.54
CA ARG A 109 9.21 9.73 17.48
C ARG A 109 9.16 11.22 17.21
#